data_AF-A0A3A1WK54-F1
#
_entry.id   AF-A0A3A1WK54-F1
#
_cell.length_a   1.000
_cell.length_b   1.000
_cell.length_c   1.000
_cell.angle_alpha   90.00
_cell.angle_beta   90.00
_cell.angle_gamma   90.00
#
_symmetry.space_group_name_H-M   'P 1'
#
loop_
_entity.id
_entity.type
_entity.pdbx_description
1 polymer ?
#
loop_
_entity_poly.entity_id
_entity_poly.type
_entity_poly.pdbx_seq_one_letter_code
_entity_poly.pdbx_strand_id
1 'polypeptide(L)' 'MLATAPGTTTAIALRLAPDAEPASFAEPPMFLVHHWRQRTGMITHHAQVGDCPGPMPFSYGGPS' A
#
# COMPACT_ATOMS: atom_id res chain seq x y z
N MET A 1 -14.13 9.62 8.03
CA MET A 1 -13.18 8.50 8.19
C MET A 1 -11.89 9.09 8.73
N LEU A 2 -11.24 8.40 9.68
CA LEU A 2 -9.86 8.67 10.07
C LEU A 2 -9.00 7.50 9.58
N ALA A 3 -7.90 7.80 8.88
CA ALA A 3 -6.96 6.79 8.38
C ALA A 3 -5.53 7.33 8.50
N THR A 4 -4.59 6.42 8.72
CA THR A 4 -3.15 6.65 8.56
C THR A 4 -2.72 6.14 7.20
N ALA A 5 -1.91 6.90 6.47
CA ALA A 5 -1.43 6.53 5.15
C ALA A 5 0.08 6.26 5.15
N PRO A 6 0.58 5.44 4.21
CA PRO A 6 2.02 5.34 3.96
C PRO A 6 2.63 6.71 3.64
N GLY A 7 3.89 6.90 4.03
CA GLY A 7 4.66 8.07 3.61
C GLY A 7 5.11 7.97 2.15
N THR A 8 5.42 9.11 1.54
CA THR A 8 5.95 9.18 0.16
C THR A 8 7.48 9.09 0.11
N THR A 9 8.16 8.86 1.23
CA THR A 9 9.62 8.85 1.30
C THR A 9 10.14 7.88 2.36
N THR A 10 9.61 7.95 3.57
CA THR A 10 9.93 7.01 4.66
C THR A 10 8.67 6.61 5.40
N ALA A 11 8.73 5.45 6.07
CA ALA A 11 7.71 4.99 7.00
C ALA A 11 8.24 5.09 8.44
N ILE A 12 7.40 5.55 9.36
CA ILE A 12 7.72 5.58 10.78
C ILE A 12 7.50 4.18 11.36
N ALA A 13 8.51 3.65 12.05
CA ALA A 13 8.45 2.33 12.65
C ALA A 13 7.39 2.26 13.75
N LEU A 14 6.54 1.23 13.72
CA LEU A 14 5.65 0.92 14.83
C LEU A 14 6.47 0.38 16.01
N ARG A 15 6.45 1.11 17.13
CA ARG A 15 7.14 0.71 18.36
C ARG A 15 6.28 -0.30 19.13
N LEU A 16 6.62 -1.58 19.01
CA LEU A 16 5.89 -2.68 19.67
C LEU A 16 6.39 -3.00 21.08
N ALA A 17 7.67 -2.70 21.38
CA ALA A 17 8.27 -2.89 22.70
C ALA A 17 8.37 -1.55 23.46
N PRO A 18 8.29 -1.55 24.81
CA PRO A 18 8.36 -0.33 25.62
C PRO A 18 9.67 0.47 25.43
N ASP A 19 10.77 -0.25 25.18
CA ASP A 19 12.13 0.26 25.01
C ASP A 19 12.58 0.32 23.54
N ALA A 20 11.67 0.08 22.57
CA ALA A 20 12.01 0.22 21.16
C ALA A 20 12.40 1.67 20.86
N GLU A 21 13.54 1.91 20.22
CA GLU A 21 13.94 3.27 19.83
C GLU A 21 13.10 3.80 18.65
N PRO A 22 12.86 5.13 18.54
CA PRO A 22 12.26 5.71 17.35
C PRO A 22 13.09 5.42 16.09
N ALA A 23 12.43 5.00 15.02
CA ALA A 23 13.08 4.68 13.76
C ALA A 23 12.20 5.01 12.55
N SER A 24 12.85 5.20 11.41
CA SER A 24 12.21 5.37 10.10
C SER A 24 12.88 4.46 9.08
N PHE A 25 12.10 3.91 8.16
CA PHE A 25 12.59 3.03 7.09
C PHE A 25 12.29 3.61 5.72
N ALA A 26 13.23 3.44 4.79
CA ALA A 26 13.01 3.71 3.38
C ALA A 26 12.22 2.54 2.77
N GLU A 27 10.91 2.69 2.70
CA GLU A 27 10.01 1.76 2.01
C GLU A 27 9.64 2.30 0.63
N PRO A 28 9.20 1.46 -0.32
CA PRO A 28 8.65 1.96 -1.57
C PRO A 28 7.49 2.95 -1.29
N PRO A 29 7.52 4.15 -1.88
CA PRO A 29 6.47 5.14 -1.67
C PRO A 29 5.10 4.60 -2.11
N MET A 30 4.05 4.95 -1.37
CA MET A 30 2.70 4.46 -1.61
C MET A 30 1.63 5.53 -1.38
N PHE A 31 0.49 5.35 -2.03
CA PHE A 31 -0.74 6.11 -1.78
C PHE A 31 -1.88 5.21 -1.33
N LEU A 32 -2.83 5.80 -0.59
CA LEU A 32 -4.16 5.24 -0.43
C LEU A 32 -5.10 5.87 -1.46
N VAL A 33 -5.74 5.03 -2.28
CA VAL A 33 -6.72 5.46 -3.28
C VAL A 33 -8.11 5.11 -2.77
N HIS A 34 -8.91 6.13 -2.46
CA HIS A 34 -10.29 5.97 -2.00
C HIS A 34 -11.27 6.04 -3.17
N HIS A 35 -11.94 4.92 -3.46
CA HIS A 35 -12.93 4.78 -4.51
C HIS A 35 -14.32 4.60 -3.91
N TRP A 36 -15.16 5.63 -4.04
CA TRP A 36 -16.55 5.61 -3.59
C TRP A 36 -17.49 5.05 -4.66
N ARG A 37 -18.41 4.17 -4.26
CA ARG A 37 -19.53 3.69 -5.08
C ARG A 37 -20.80 3.60 -4.25
N GLN A 38 -21.92 4.08 -4.79
CA GLN A 38 -23.20 4.14 -4.07
C GLN A 38 -23.63 2.81 -3.43
N ARG A 39 -23.41 1.67 -4.10
CA ARG A 39 -23.84 0.34 -3.63
C ARG A 39 -22.87 -0.34 -2.66
N THR A 40 -21.58 -0.04 -2.75
CA THR A 40 -20.52 -0.76 -2.00
C THR A 40 -19.81 0.12 -0.98
N GLY A 41 -20.16 1.40 -0.93
CA GLY A 41 -19.50 2.38 -0.08
C GLY A 41 -18.09 2.73 -0.59
N MET A 42 -17.20 3.03 0.34
CA MET A 42 -15.82 3.42 0.06
C MET A 42 -14.90 2.20 0.08
N ILE A 43 -14.14 2.02 -0.99
CA ILE A 43 -13.07 1.03 -1.10
C ILE A 43 -11.74 1.79 -1.04
N THR A 44 -10.79 1.30 -0.26
CA THR A 44 -9.44 1.89 -0.19
C THR A 44 -8.43 0.91 -0.76
N HIS A 45 -7.68 1.34 -1.78
CA HIS A 45 -6.61 0.56 -2.39
C HIS A 45 -5.24 1.12 -2.00
N HIS A 46 -4.24 0.25 -1.81
CA HIS A 46 -2.85 0.66 -1.70
C HIS A 46 -2.24 0.68 -3.11
N ALA A 47 -1.58 1.78 -3.47
CA ALA A 47 -0.92 1.95 -4.75
C ALA A 47 0.55 2.28 -4.55
N GLN A 48 1.44 1.37 -4.96
CA GLN A 48 2.89 1.60 -4.96
C GLN A 48 3.30 2.56 -6.07
N VAL A 49 4.29 3.39 -5.77
CA VAL A 49 4.91 4.33 -6.70
C VAL A 49 6.30 3.81 -7.03
N GLY A 50 6.56 3.59 -8.32
CA GLY A 50 7.84 3.13 -8.83
C GLY A 50 7.69 2.04 -9.86
N ASP A 51 8.82 1.64 -10.44
CA ASP A 51 8.85 0.59 -11.45
C ASP A 51 8.70 -0.78 -10.78
N CYS A 52 7.59 -1.45 -11.10
CA CYS A 52 7.29 -2.80 -10.65
C CYS A 52 7.16 -3.70 -11.89
N PRO A 53 7.83 -4.86 -11.94
CA PRO A 53 7.66 -5.79 -13.06
C PRO A 53 6.20 -6.24 -13.21
N GLY A 54 5.64 -6.12 -14.41
CA GLY A 54 4.30 -6.60 -14.75
C GLY A 54 3.37 -5.55 -15.36
N PRO A 55 2.05 -5.80 -15.41
CA PRO A 55 1.39 -7.01 -14.92
C PRO A 55 1.73 -8.23 -15.77
N MET A 56 2.06 -9.35 -15.11
CA MET A 56 2.24 -10.62 -15.82
C MET A 56 0.87 -11.21 -16.17
N PRO A 57 0.73 -11.88 -17.33
CA PRO A 57 -0.52 -12.52 -17.69
C PRO A 57 -0.88 -13.59 -16.65
N PHE A 58 -2.17 -13.68 -16.32
CA PHE A 58 -2.68 -14.78 -15.54
C PHE A 58 -2.79 -16.03 -16.42
N SER A 59 -1.87 -16.97 -16.29
CA SER A 59 -1.90 -18.22 -17.05
C SER A 59 -2.82 -19.24 -16.36
N TYR A 60 -4.05 -19.41 -16.85
CA TYR A 60 -4.95 -20.51 -16.45
C TYR A 60 -4.69 -21.82 -17.26
N GLY A 61 -3.54 -21.93 -17.95
CA GLY A 61 -3.17 -23.14 -18.69
C GLY A 61 -4.03 -23.46 -19.92
N GLY A 62 -4.88 -22.54 -20.39
CA GLY A 62 -5.63 -22.68 -21.64
C GLY A 62 -4.81 -22.24 -22.87
N PRO A 63 -5.10 -22.75 -24.08
CA PRO A 63 -4.35 -22.37 -25.28
C PRO A 63 -4.55 -20.90 -25.63
N SER A 64 -3.45 -20.25 -26.02
CA SER A 64 -3.34 -18.87 -26.50
C SER A 64 -4.07 -18.62 -27.81
#